data_AF-A0A4Z1IW23-F1
#
_entry.id   AF-A0A4Z1IW23-F1
#
_cell.length_a   1.000
_cell.length_b   1.000
_cell.length_c   1.000
_cell.angle_alpha   90.00
_cell.angle_beta   90.00
_cell.angle_gamma   90.00
#
_symmetry.space_group_name_H-M   'P 1'
#
loop_
_entity.id
_entity.type
_entity.pdbx_description
1 polymer ?
#
loop_
_entity_poly.entity_id
_entity_poly.type
_entity_poly.pdbx_seq_one_letter_code
_entity_poly.pdbx_strand_id
1 'polypeptide(L)'
;MSRNDEHITSQVTKRKCDRAWPRCQRCVTRGSGCQYIGRNRHQPQRSPDSNVDQSVPIAENSGDRPSSNWQLEQYHAEPASLLTPCWDDALFEFPNYSSPASDGNFVFNCIHDEVAQQASSSADPGIVRAITSDTKLQARVEFVAKRLARIPRVFVQHGHTMFIHQMQFQQSCSLALQDAMSACALYCMKGVANQALVFGILEHKCQQLIASTNALLASRTDLLAALQALLLYQMVRLFDGDIRLRAHAEADEAIVILWASQLSPPTFNTEEIILATLGSTGADIVTTGCKSDWHSWLVDESIRRTVITTFMLKGVYSFLKLGYDSPTNLNVCFTAQAALWNAQSAIGWCRAQDKTERHEIWVTRWDETIAKTKPVDLEELGVLIMTMLWGPEATRIWLGEDITLEFELERA
;
A
#
# COMPACT_ATOMS: atom_id res chain seq x y z
N MET A 1 54.77 44.87 8.14
CA MET A 1 53.31 45.05 8.06
C MET A 1 52.65 43.70 8.31
N SER A 2 51.64 43.73 9.16
CA SER A 2 51.08 42.65 9.96
C SER A 2 50.28 41.58 9.21
N ARG A 3 50.16 40.40 9.83
CA ARG A 3 49.09 39.40 9.67
C ARG A 3 48.40 39.25 11.03
N ASN A 4 47.07 39.21 11.08
CA ASN A 4 46.29 38.88 12.27
C ASN A 4 45.19 37.86 11.94
N ASP A 5 45.25 36.70 12.62
CA ASP A 5 44.17 35.76 12.93
C ASP A 5 44.14 35.66 14.46
N GLU A 6 42.97 35.76 15.11
CA GLU A 6 42.85 35.66 16.57
C GLU A 6 42.02 34.44 17.04
N HIS A 7 42.72 33.56 17.74
CA HIS A 7 42.24 32.51 18.63
C HIS A 7 42.37 33.00 20.07
N ILE A 8 41.35 32.83 20.93
CA ILE A 8 41.53 32.91 22.39
C ILE A 8 40.89 31.70 23.09
N THR A 9 41.68 31.10 23.97
CA THR A 9 41.48 29.87 24.75
C THR A 9 41.42 30.16 26.24
N SER A 10 40.64 29.39 27.01
CA SER A 10 41.06 28.87 28.33
C SER A 10 41.07 27.33 28.23
N GLN A 11 42.24 26.68 28.14
CA GLN A 11 43.09 26.21 29.24
C GLN A 11 42.24 25.42 30.26
N VAL A 12 42.00 24.10 30.11
CA VAL A 12 42.97 23.01 30.20
C VAL A 12 42.58 21.84 29.25
N THR A 13 43.47 21.56 28.28
CA THR A 13 43.49 20.40 27.35
C THR A 13 42.35 20.27 26.34
N LYS A 14 42.60 20.80 25.12
CA LYS A 14 41.92 20.44 23.87
C LYS A 14 42.07 18.93 23.58
N ARG A 15 41.17 18.07 24.08
CA ARG A 15 41.04 16.65 23.67
C ARG A 15 39.56 16.18 23.76
N LYS A 16 39.17 15.32 22.80
CA LYS A 16 37.81 14.83 22.48
C LYS A 16 36.94 14.55 23.73
N CYS A 17 35.79 15.21 23.83
CA CYS A 17 34.70 14.87 24.75
C CYS A 17 33.74 13.89 24.05
N ASP A 18 33.37 12.80 24.72
CA ASP A 18 32.49 11.72 24.21
C ASP A 18 30.99 12.09 24.21
N ARG A 19 30.61 13.22 24.83
CA ARG A 19 29.23 13.75 24.88
C ARG A 19 28.17 12.77 25.44
N ALA A 20 28.56 11.76 26.21
CA ALA A 20 27.60 10.88 26.87
C ALA A 20 26.68 11.66 27.83
N TRP A 21 25.41 11.24 27.89
CA TRP A 21 24.38 11.83 28.75
C TRP A 21 24.14 10.91 29.96
N PRO A 22 24.02 11.43 31.20
CA PRO A 22 23.95 12.83 31.61
C PRO A 22 25.30 13.53 31.85
N ARG A 23 26.42 12.79 31.88
CA ARG A 23 27.79 13.34 32.05
C ARG A 23 28.75 12.57 31.14
N CYS A 24 29.72 13.26 30.54
CA CYS A 24 30.76 12.60 29.76
C CYS A 24 31.63 11.70 30.65
N GLN A 25 32.15 10.61 30.11
CA GLN A 25 32.85 9.58 30.89
C GLN A 25 34.03 10.15 31.67
N ARG A 26 34.72 11.15 31.11
CA ARG A 26 35.84 11.84 31.76
C ARG A 26 35.40 12.69 32.97
N CYS A 27 34.28 13.39 32.89
CA CYS A 27 33.74 14.17 34.00
C CYS A 27 33.24 13.26 35.13
N VAL A 28 32.78 12.05 34.80
CA VAL A 28 32.46 11.01 35.80
C VAL A 28 33.72 10.56 36.52
N THR A 29 34.78 10.17 35.80
CA THR A 29 36.03 9.70 36.42
C THR A 29 36.71 10.79 37.26
N ARG A 30 36.57 12.05 36.88
CA ARG A 30 37.17 13.20 37.61
C ARG A 30 36.27 13.80 38.68
N GLY A 31 35.04 13.31 38.85
CA GLY A 31 34.09 13.87 39.81
C GLY A 31 33.69 15.34 39.56
N SER A 32 33.98 15.91 38.38
CA SER A 32 33.77 17.33 38.07
C SER A 32 32.46 17.59 37.31
N GLY A 33 31.75 18.67 37.62
CA GLY A 33 30.48 19.03 36.99
C GLY A 33 30.60 19.06 35.45
N CYS A 34 29.66 18.39 34.76
CA CYS A 34 29.62 18.34 33.30
C CYS A 34 28.45 19.19 32.83
N GLN A 35 28.71 20.31 32.14
CA GLN A 35 27.67 21.23 31.67
C GLN A 35 27.79 21.41 30.16
N TYR A 36 26.76 20.98 29.44
CA TYR A 36 26.66 21.17 28.00
C TYR A 36 25.95 22.50 27.72
N ILE A 37 26.65 23.47 27.16
CA ILE A 37 26.08 24.76 26.76
C ILE A 37 25.35 24.56 25.42
N GLY A 38 24.05 24.85 25.36
CA GLY A 38 23.30 24.87 24.09
C GLY A 38 22.07 23.95 23.97
N ARG A 39 21.49 23.42 25.06
CA ARG A 39 20.15 22.81 24.99
C ARG A 39 19.24 23.36 26.09
N ASN A 40 18.13 23.95 25.64
CA ASN A 40 17.01 24.35 26.47
C ASN A 40 16.50 23.17 27.31
N ARG A 41 16.19 23.49 28.56
CA ARG A 41 15.62 22.61 29.59
C ARG A 41 14.34 21.94 29.08
N HIS A 42 14.35 20.61 28.99
CA HIS A 42 13.21 19.79 29.41
C HIS A 42 13.78 18.55 30.10
N GLN A 43 13.81 18.61 31.43
CA GLN A 43 14.08 17.47 32.30
C GLN A 43 12.72 16.98 32.80
N PRO A 44 12.34 15.72 32.62
CA PRO A 44 11.19 15.17 33.33
C PRO A 44 11.63 14.84 34.75
N GLN A 45 11.31 15.72 35.71
CA GLN A 45 11.38 15.35 37.13
C GLN A 45 10.07 14.69 37.55
N ARG A 46 10.17 13.42 37.97
CA ARG A 46 9.24 12.79 38.90
C ARG A 46 9.49 13.33 40.31
N SER A 47 8.44 13.72 41.01
CA SER A 47 8.37 13.65 42.48
C SER A 47 6.92 13.67 42.96
N PRO A 48 6.62 13.02 44.10
CA PRO A 48 5.26 12.67 44.54
C PRO A 48 4.59 13.73 45.42
N ASP A 49 3.30 13.48 45.67
CA ASP A 49 2.26 14.21 46.43
C ASP A 49 2.69 15.02 47.65
N SER A 50 2.07 16.21 47.83
CA SER A 50 1.20 16.56 48.98
C SER A 50 0.64 18.00 48.89
N ASN A 51 -0.64 18.13 49.23
CA ASN A 51 -1.49 19.33 49.30
C ASN A 51 -0.92 20.51 50.14
N VAL A 52 -1.27 21.76 49.78
CA VAL A 52 -2.25 22.64 50.47
C VAL A 52 -2.31 24.03 49.80
N ASP A 53 -3.51 24.34 49.29
CA ASP A 53 -4.29 25.59 49.23
C ASP A 53 -3.67 26.98 49.56
N GLN A 54 -3.80 27.95 48.62
CA GLN A 54 -4.52 29.24 48.75
C GLN A 54 -4.03 30.39 47.84
N SER A 55 -4.99 30.90 47.05
CA SER A 55 -5.37 32.32 46.83
C SER A 55 -4.42 33.35 46.16
N VAL A 56 -4.92 33.88 45.03
CA VAL A 56 -4.49 35.07 44.27
C VAL A 56 -4.77 36.38 45.06
N PRO A 57 -4.11 37.52 44.75
CA PRO A 57 -4.78 38.49 43.88
C PRO A 57 -3.86 39.24 42.87
N ILE A 58 -4.55 39.82 41.88
CA ILE A 58 -4.12 40.63 40.74
C ILE A 58 -3.71 42.05 41.18
N ALA A 59 -2.70 42.64 40.53
CA ALA A 59 -2.58 44.09 40.37
C ALA A 59 -1.79 44.45 39.09
N GLU A 60 -2.38 45.33 38.29
CA GLU A 60 -1.89 45.85 37.01
C GLU A 60 -0.95 47.06 37.21
N ASN A 61 0.01 47.19 36.28
CA ASN A 61 0.19 48.33 35.37
C ASN A 61 1.55 49.08 35.35
N SER A 62 1.89 49.50 34.12
CA SER A 62 2.98 50.36 33.64
C SER A 62 4.40 49.74 33.67
N GLY A 63 5.19 49.70 32.60
CA GLY A 63 5.08 50.29 31.28
C GLY A 63 6.50 50.62 30.85
N ASP A 64 7.10 49.83 29.94
CA ASP A 64 8.23 50.26 29.13
C ASP A 64 8.40 49.35 27.92
N ARG A 65 8.19 49.94 26.74
CA ARG A 65 8.45 49.35 25.43
C ARG A 65 9.87 49.72 25.03
N PRO A 66 10.62 48.79 24.44
CA PRO A 66 11.34 49.14 23.23
C PRO A 66 10.97 48.19 22.08
N SER A 67 10.75 48.83 20.94
CA SER A 67 10.48 48.24 19.63
C SER A 67 11.45 47.10 19.29
N SER A 68 10.88 45.97 18.88
CA SER A 68 11.56 45.03 17.98
C SER A 68 10.75 44.95 16.69
N ASN A 69 11.17 45.76 15.72
CA ASN A 69 10.81 45.57 14.32
C ASN A 69 11.49 44.29 13.85
N TRP A 70 10.81 43.15 13.96
CA TRP A 70 11.07 42.01 13.09
C TRP A 70 10.03 42.08 11.97
N GLN A 71 10.28 42.99 11.02
CA GLN A 71 9.68 42.86 9.70
C GLN A 71 10.21 41.54 9.13
N LEU A 72 9.35 40.52 9.17
CA LEU A 72 9.52 39.33 8.37
C LEU A 72 9.53 39.85 6.92
N GLU A 73 10.68 39.81 6.25
CA GLU A 73 10.71 39.93 4.80
C GLU A 73 9.86 38.78 4.24
N GLN A 74 8.60 39.09 3.98
CA GLN A 74 7.73 38.29 3.13
C GLN A 74 8.38 38.32 1.76
N TYR A 75 9.24 37.33 1.51
CA TYR A 75 9.50 36.89 0.16
C TYR A 75 8.15 36.42 -0.41
N HIS A 76 7.49 37.31 -1.14
CA HIS A 76 6.46 36.95 -2.10
C HIS A 76 7.16 36.15 -3.21
N ALA A 77 7.37 34.85 -2.98
CA ALA A 77 7.55 33.93 -4.07
C ALA A 77 6.17 33.72 -4.71
N GLU A 78 6.03 34.08 -5.98
CA GLU A 78 4.82 33.81 -6.73
C GLU A 78 4.49 32.30 -6.69
N PRO A 79 3.23 31.93 -6.39
CA PRO A 79 2.82 30.53 -6.35
C PRO A 79 2.53 30.06 -7.78
N ALA A 80 3.56 29.93 -8.61
CA ALA A 80 3.38 29.44 -9.98
C ALA A 80 4.64 28.72 -10.49
N SER A 81 5.05 27.70 -9.75
CA SER A 81 5.85 26.61 -10.31
C SER A 81 5.54 25.39 -9.47
N LEU A 82 4.45 24.70 -9.80
CA LEU A 82 4.23 23.34 -9.34
C LEU A 82 5.52 22.58 -9.67
N LEU A 83 6.24 22.12 -8.65
CA LEU A 83 7.29 21.13 -8.82
C LEU A 83 6.62 19.97 -9.53
N THR A 84 6.77 19.91 -10.84
CA THR A 84 6.28 18.82 -11.67
C THR A 84 7.39 17.80 -11.57
N PRO A 85 7.24 16.74 -10.77
CA PRO A 85 8.34 15.81 -10.63
C PRO A 85 8.39 15.07 -11.97
N CYS A 86 9.59 15.01 -12.55
CA CYS A 86 9.84 14.31 -13.80
C CYS A 86 9.75 12.82 -13.51
N TRP A 87 8.56 12.26 -13.70
CA TRP A 87 8.32 10.84 -13.49
C TRP A 87 8.57 10.13 -14.81
N ASP A 88 9.79 9.66 -15.02
CA ASP A 88 10.02 8.67 -16.08
C ASP A 88 9.27 7.40 -15.68
N ASP A 89 8.36 6.97 -16.55
CA ASP A 89 7.71 5.66 -16.48
C ASP A 89 8.85 4.65 -16.61
N ALA A 90 9.36 4.16 -15.47
CA ALA A 90 10.46 3.21 -15.45
C ALA A 90 9.99 1.98 -16.24
N LEU A 91 10.54 1.85 -17.45
CA LEU A 91 10.23 0.79 -18.39
C LEU A 91 10.48 -0.55 -17.71
N PHE A 92 9.40 -1.29 -17.57
CA PHE A 92 9.40 -2.68 -17.13
C PHE A 92 10.18 -3.51 -18.16
N GLU A 93 11.46 -3.76 -17.90
CA GLU A 93 12.26 -4.73 -18.64
C GLU A 93 12.61 -5.88 -17.69
N PHE A 94 12.03 -7.05 -17.92
CA PHE A 94 12.41 -8.28 -17.23
C PHE A 94 13.71 -8.80 -17.88
N PRO A 95 14.87 -8.72 -17.22
CA PRO A 95 16.12 -9.21 -17.79
C PRO A 95 16.24 -10.66 -17.39
N ASN A 96 15.83 -11.56 -18.29
CA ASN A 96 16.09 -13.01 -18.36
C ASN A 96 14.81 -13.78 -18.68
N TYR A 97 14.46 -13.87 -19.96
CA TYR A 97 13.58 -14.93 -20.41
C TYR A 97 14.19 -15.64 -21.63
N SER A 98 14.71 -16.83 -21.39
CA SER A 98 15.02 -17.82 -22.43
C SER A 98 13.97 -18.92 -22.32
N SER A 99 13.07 -18.96 -23.29
CA SER A 99 11.91 -19.86 -23.36
C SER A 99 12.33 -21.32 -23.11
N PRO A 100 11.76 -22.01 -22.10
CA PRO A 100 11.83 -23.45 -22.02
C PRO A 100 10.65 -24.05 -22.78
N ALA A 101 10.94 -24.97 -23.70
CA ALA A 101 9.95 -25.88 -24.25
C ALA A 101 9.48 -26.85 -23.14
N SER A 102 8.18 -26.87 -22.82
CA SER A 102 7.58 -28.03 -22.17
C SER A 102 6.06 -28.06 -22.33
N ASP A 103 5.59 -29.22 -22.78
CA ASP A 103 4.20 -29.65 -22.82
C ASP A 103 3.54 -29.55 -21.43
N GLY A 104 2.39 -28.88 -21.39
CA GLY A 104 1.56 -28.77 -20.19
C GLY A 104 0.33 -27.93 -20.47
N ASN A 105 -0.75 -28.57 -20.95
CA ASN A 105 -2.06 -27.92 -21.08
C ASN A 105 -2.56 -27.47 -19.70
N PHE A 106 -2.64 -26.15 -19.50
CA PHE A 106 -3.26 -25.54 -18.34
C PHE A 106 -4.73 -25.22 -18.65
N VAL A 107 -5.65 -25.80 -17.87
CA VAL A 107 -7.10 -25.56 -17.97
C VAL A 107 -7.51 -24.70 -16.78
N PHE A 108 -7.78 -23.42 -17.04
CA PHE A 108 -8.63 -22.61 -16.19
C PHE A 108 -10.06 -22.92 -16.61
N ASN A 109 -10.86 -23.58 -15.76
CA ASN A 109 -12.26 -23.86 -16.08
C ASN A 109 -13.08 -22.57 -15.99
N CYS A 110 -12.99 -21.75 -17.04
CA CYS A 110 -14.06 -20.90 -17.57
C CYS A 110 -13.66 -20.48 -19.00
N ILE A 111 -14.49 -20.94 -19.96
CA ILE A 111 -14.68 -20.48 -21.35
C ILE A 111 -14.05 -21.31 -22.49
N HIS A 112 -14.97 -21.83 -23.31
CA HIS A 112 -14.80 -22.25 -24.70
C HIS A 112 -14.30 -21.07 -25.57
N ASP A 113 -13.09 -21.20 -26.12
CA ASP A 113 -12.64 -20.41 -27.27
C ASP A 113 -13.29 -20.97 -28.55
N GLU A 114 -14.52 -20.56 -28.86
CA GLU A 114 -15.10 -20.70 -30.20
C GLU A 114 -15.26 -19.32 -30.84
N VAL A 115 -14.15 -18.76 -31.33
CA VAL A 115 -14.19 -17.82 -32.45
C VAL A 115 -13.21 -18.34 -33.50
N ALA A 116 -13.75 -19.11 -34.44
CA ALA A 116 -13.02 -19.57 -35.61
C ALA A 116 -12.70 -18.36 -36.53
N GLN A 117 -11.44 -17.97 -36.60
CA GLN A 117 -10.92 -17.26 -37.77
C GLN A 117 -10.09 -18.25 -38.59
N GLN A 118 -10.67 -18.62 -39.74
CA GLN A 118 -10.00 -19.38 -40.79
C GLN A 118 -8.82 -18.54 -41.30
N ALA A 119 -7.60 -18.96 -40.96
CA ALA A 119 -6.40 -18.55 -41.67
C ALA A 119 -5.59 -19.81 -42.00
N SER A 120 -5.59 -20.14 -43.28
CA SER A 120 -4.77 -21.16 -43.90
C SER A 120 -3.28 -20.82 -43.74
N SER A 121 -2.58 -21.51 -42.84
CA SER A 121 -1.12 -21.62 -42.86
C SER A 121 -0.68 -23.00 -42.37
N SER A 122 0.30 -23.59 -43.07
CA SER A 122 0.73 -24.98 -42.97
C SER A 122 1.68 -25.25 -41.80
N ALA A 123 1.40 -24.70 -40.63
CA ALA A 123 2.17 -24.96 -39.41
C ALA A 123 1.44 -25.98 -38.52
N ASP A 124 2.20 -26.82 -37.82
CA ASP A 124 1.66 -27.87 -36.94
C ASP A 124 0.69 -27.27 -35.91
N PRO A 125 -0.60 -27.66 -35.90
CA PRO A 125 -1.62 -27.09 -35.02
C PRO A 125 -1.26 -27.16 -33.53
N GLY A 126 -0.48 -28.17 -33.11
CA GLY A 126 -0.05 -28.31 -31.71
C GLY A 126 0.93 -27.23 -31.28
N ILE A 127 1.91 -26.94 -32.13
CA ILE A 127 2.96 -25.94 -31.88
C ILE A 127 2.38 -24.52 -31.95
N VAL A 128 1.54 -24.24 -32.96
CA VAL A 128 0.89 -22.93 -33.09
C VAL A 128 -0.04 -22.67 -31.91
N ARG A 129 -0.80 -23.69 -31.44
CA ARG A 129 -1.69 -23.55 -30.29
C ARG A 129 -0.94 -23.31 -28.97
N ALA A 130 0.19 -23.99 -28.75
CA ALA A 130 1.02 -23.80 -27.56
C ALA A 130 1.71 -22.43 -27.53
N ILE A 131 2.26 -21.98 -28.67
CA ILE A 131 2.88 -20.65 -28.80
C ILE A 131 1.84 -19.52 -28.68
N THR A 132 0.64 -19.71 -29.26
CA THR A 132 -0.44 -18.71 -29.15
C THR A 132 -1.07 -18.66 -27.76
N SER A 133 -1.12 -19.76 -27.00
CA SER A 133 -1.53 -19.73 -25.59
C SER A 133 -0.50 -19.01 -24.72
N ASP A 134 0.79 -19.26 -24.96
CA ASP A 134 1.88 -18.65 -24.18
C ASP A 134 1.93 -17.13 -24.39
N THR A 135 1.87 -16.68 -25.65
CA THR A 135 1.83 -15.24 -25.99
C THR A 135 0.59 -14.51 -25.47
N LYS A 136 -0.60 -15.13 -25.53
CA LYS A 136 -1.82 -14.52 -24.99
C LYS A 136 -1.76 -14.41 -23.47
N LEU A 137 -1.29 -15.44 -22.76
CA LEU A 137 -1.15 -15.41 -21.31
C LEU A 137 -0.09 -14.40 -20.88
N GLN A 138 1.03 -14.34 -21.59
CA GLN A 138 2.07 -13.35 -21.36
C GLN A 138 1.54 -11.92 -21.44
N ALA A 139 0.77 -11.57 -22.48
CA ALA A 139 0.18 -10.23 -22.61
C ALA A 139 -0.73 -9.86 -21.43
N ARG A 140 -1.49 -10.83 -20.88
CA ARG A 140 -2.34 -10.63 -19.69
C ARG A 140 -1.51 -10.35 -18.45
N VAL A 141 -0.48 -11.18 -18.23
CA VAL A 141 0.40 -11.08 -17.06
C VAL A 141 1.19 -9.77 -17.11
N GLU A 142 1.73 -9.39 -18.25
CA GLU A 142 2.46 -8.13 -18.43
C GLU A 142 1.57 -6.91 -18.17
N PHE A 143 0.31 -6.93 -18.63
CA PHE A 143 -0.64 -5.87 -18.34
C PHE A 143 -0.87 -5.71 -16.84
N VAL A 144 -1.14 -6.82 -16.12
CA VAL A 144 -1.37 -6.77 -14.68
C VAL A 144 -0.10 -6.44 -13.91
N ALA A 145 1.07 -6.93 -14.33
CA ALA A 145 2.35 -6.58 -13.73
C ALA A 145 2.61 -5.07 -13.78
N LYS A 146 2.36 -4.43 -14.94
CA LYS A 146 2.47 -2.97 -15.10
C LYS A 146 1.51 -2.23 -14.16
N ARG A 147 0.29 -2.73 -14.00
CA ARG A 147 -0.70 -2.17 -13.07
C ARG A 147 -0.26 -2.30 -11.61
N LEU A 148 0.18 -3.49 -11.18
CA LEU A 148 0.67 -3.72 -9.83
C LEU A 148 1.91 -2.86 -9.50
N ALA A 149 2.82 -2.68 -10.46
CA ALA A 149 4.01 -1.83 -10.29
C ALA A 149 3.68 -0.36 -10.03
N ARG A 150 2.51 0.13 -10.46
CA ARG A 150 2.06 1.52 -10.27
C ARG A 150 1.38 1.76 -8.91
N ILE A 151 0.92 0.72 -8.23
CA ILE A 151 0.16 0.84 -6.97
C ILE A 151 0.90 1.63 -5.89
N PRO A 152 2.21 1.44 -5.63
CA PRO A 152 2.92 2.26 -4.64
C PRO A 152 2.84 3.77 -4.93
N ARG A 153 2.86 4.16 -6.20
CA ARG A 153 2.71 5.56 -6.63
C ARG A 153 1.28 6.06 -6.44
N VAL A 154 0.28 5.25 -6.84
CA VAL A 154 -1.14 5.56 -6.63
C VAL A 154 -1.43 5.79 -5.15
N PHE A 155 -0.87 4.95 -4.28
CA PHE A 155 -1.02 5.07 -2.83
C PHE A 155 -0.46 6.40 -2.31
N VAL A 156 0.72 6.83 -2.76
CA VAL A 156 1.31 8.12 -2.37
C VAL A 156 0.47 9.30 -2.82
N GLN A 157 -0.12 9.22 -4.01
CA GLN A 157 -0.89 10.31 -4.59
C GLN A 157 -2.28 10.47 -3.95
N HIS A 158 -2.95 9.36 -3.64
CA HIS A 158 -4.36 9.38 -3.26
C HIS A 158 -4.61 8.95 -1.80
N GLY A 159 -3.64 8.28 -1.16
CA GLY A 159 -3.79 7.69 0.17
C GLY A 159 -4.69 6.45 0.21
N HIS A 160 -5.05 5.90 -0.96
CA HIS A 160 -5.86 4.69 -1.11
C HIS A 160 -5.47 3.93 -2.39
N THR A 161 -5.89 2.67 -2.48
CA THR A 161 -5.67 1.78 -3.64
C THR A 161 -6.89 0.86 -3.80
N MET A 162 -6.87 -0.04 -4.78
CA MET A 162 -7.90 -1.07 -4.95
C MET A 162 -8.05 -2.03 -3.75
N PHE A 163 -7.09 -2.06 -2.81
CA PHE A 163 -7.13 -2.90 -1.61
C PHE A 163 -6.86 -2.16 -0.30
N ILE A 164 -6.53 -0.86 -0.34
CA ILE A 164 -6.40 0.01 0.83
C ILE A 164 -7.49 1.07 0.74
N HIS A 165 -8.49 1.00 1.62
CA HIS A 165 -9.59 1.95 1.61
C HIS A 165 -9.17 3.33 2.13
N GLN A 166 -9.70 4.41 1.54
CA GLN A 166 -9.37 5.80 1.91
C GLN A 166 -9.53 6.10 3.41
N MET A 167 -10.58 5.56 4.02
CA MET A 167 -10.85 5.76 5.45
C MET A 167 -9.80 5.13 6.38
N GLN A 168 -9.05 4.11 5.92
CA GLN A 168 -7.98 3.51 6.72
C GLN A 168 -6.87 4.53 7.00
N PHE A 169 -6.54 5.39 6.04
CA PHE A 169 -5.56 6.45 6.23
C PHE A 169 -6.14 7.70 6.91
N GLN A 170 -7.42 8.02 6.69
CA GLN A 170 -8.02 9.24 7.24
C GLN A 170 -8.43 9.14 8.71
N GLN A 171 -8.89 7.97 9.16
CA GLN A 171 -9.48 7.82 10.51
C GLN A 171 -8.68 6.92 11.45
N SER A 172 -7.89 5.99 10.91
CA SER A 172 -7.24 4.94 11.71
C SER A 172 -5.88 4.57 11.13
N CYS A 173 -5.11 5.58 10.75
CA CYS A 173 -3.84 5.40 10.06
C CYS A 173 -2.83 4.68 10.94
N SER A 174 -2.64 3.39 10.70
CA SER A 174 -1.67 2.59 11.44
C SER A 174 -0.25 3.08 11.15
N LEU A 175 0.66 2.86 12.10
CA LEU A 175 2.07 3.18 11.89
C LEU A 175 2.66 2.43 10.69
N ALA A 176 2.21 1.20 10.43
CA ALA A 176 2.63 0.41 9.27
C ALA A 176 2.31 1.10 7.94
N LEU A 177 1.10 1.65 7.80
CA LEU A 177 0.68 2.36 6.58
C LEU A 177 1.34 3.75 6.46
N GLN A 178 1.57 4.46 7.56
CA GLN A 178 2.33 5.72 7.57
C GLN A 178 3.77 5.50 7.10
N ASP A 179 4.42 4.47 7.63
CA ASP A 179 5.77 4.09 7.26
C ASP A 179 5.84 3.67 5.78
N ALA A 180 4.88 2.86 5.31
CA ALA A 180 4.79 2.46 3.92
C ALA A 180 4.58 3.66 2.99
N MET A 181 3.70 4.61 3.36
CA MET A 181 3.47 5.85 2.62
C MET A 181 4.77 6.65 2.48
N SER A 182 5.50 6.83 3.58
CA SER A 182 6.77 7.58 3.58
C SER A 182 7.85 6.90 2.72
N ALA A 183 7.97 5.58 2.80
CA ALA A 183 8.92 4.80 2.02
C ALA A 183 8.56 4.78 0.53
N CYS A 184 7.28 4.66 0.18
CA CYS A 184 6.80 4.74 -1.20
C CYS A 184 7.04 6.16 -1.78
N ALA A 185 6.84 7.21 -0.98
CA ALA A 185 7.12 8.58 -1.42
C ALA A 185 8.61 8.79 -1.70
N LEU A 186 9.49 8.32 -0.80
CA LEU A 186 10.94 8.33 -1.02
C LEU A 186 11.34 7.52 -2.25
N TYR A 187 10.70 6.37 -2.47
CA TYR A 187 10.89 5.55 -3.66
C TYR A 187 10.48 6.28 -4.94
N CYS A 188 9.35 6.98 -4.94
CA CYS A 188 8.93 7.78 -6.10
C CYS A 188 9.94 8.91 -6.41
N MET A 189 10.57 9.49 -5.38
CA MET A 189 11.59 10.54 -5.52
C MET A 189 13.02 10.00 -5.73
N LYS A 190 13.17 8.69 -5.95
CA LYS A 190 14.45 8.04 -6.16
C LYS A 190 15.08 8.53 -7.48
N GLY A 191 16.36 8.83 -7.43
CA GLY A 191 17.22 9.04 -8.59
C GLY A 191 18.57 8.36 -8.39
N VAL A 192 19.42 8.43 -9.41
CA VAL A 192 20.74 7.75 -9.41
C VAL A 192 21.59 8.10 -8.18
N ALA A 193 21.53 9.35 -7.72
CA ALA A 193 22.33 9.84 -6.60
C ALA A 193 21.89 9.32 -5.21
N ASN A 194 20.61 9.01 -5.01
CA ASN A 194 20.06 8.60 -3.70
C ASN A 194 19.53 7.15 -3.68
N GLN A 195 19.60 6.43 -4.80
CA GLN A 195 19.07 5.08 -4.96
C GLN A 195 19.48 4.12 -3.83
N ALA A 196 20.77 3.99 -3.55
CA ALA A 196 21.25 3.07 -2.51
C ALA A 196 20.70 3.41 -1.12
N LEU A 197 20.53 4.71 -0.81
CA LEU A 197 19.95 5.16 0.45
C LEU A 197 18.46 4.83 0.51
N VAL A 198 17.71 5.11 -0.56
CA VAL A 198 16.27 4.82 -0.65
C VAL A 198 16.01 3.33 -0.49
N PHE A 199 16.81 2.48 -1.16
CA PHE A 199 16.70 1.03 -1.04
C PHE A 199 16.99 0.55 0.38
N GLY A 200 18.05 1.08 1.02
CA GLY A 200 18.36 0.76 2.41
C GLY A 200 17.26 1.16 3.39
N ILE A 201 16.60 2.30 3.17
CA ILE A 201 15.45 2.74 4.00
C ILE A 201 14.25 1.80 3.80
N LEU A 202 13.93 1.48 2.55
CA LEU A 202 12.82 0.58 2.22
C LEU A 202 13.01 -0.81 2.83
N GLU A 203 14.22 -1.36 2.69
CA GLU A 203 14.56 -2.66 3.26
C GLU A 203 14.49 -2.64 4.80
N HIS A 204 15.05 -1.60 5.43
CA HIS A 204 14.97 -1.43 6.88
C HIS A 204 13.52 -1.37 7.38
N LYS A 205 12.67 -0.58 6.71
CA LYS A 205 11.24 -0.44 7.06
C LYS A 205 10.48 -1.75 6.90
N CYS A 206 10.76 -2.49 5.83
CA CYS A 206 10.16 -3.81 5.61
C CYS A 206 10.57 -4.81 6.70
N GLN A 207 11.86 -4.91 7.01
CA GLN A 207 12.37 -5.83 8.02
C GLN A 207 11.90 -5.46 9.42
N GLN A 208 11.80 -4.16 9.73
CA GLN A 208 11.23 -3.68 10.98
C GLN A 208 9.76 -4.09 11.12
N LEU A 209 8.96 -3.93 10.05
CA LEU A 209 7.56 -4.36 10.03
C LEU A 209 7.45 -5.86 10.34
N ILE A 210 8.16 -6.69 9.58
CA ILE A 210 8.17 -8.16 9.74
C ILE A 210 8.58 -8.55 11.16
N ALA A 211 9.64 -7.96 11.71
CA ALA A 211 10.12 -8.27 13.05
C ALA A 211 9.16 -7.85 14.17
N SER A 212 8.40 -6.77 13.95
CA SER A 212 7.48 -6.22 14.95
C SER A 212 6.08 -6.86 14.92
N THR A 213 5.69 -7.49 13.81
CA THR A 213 4.36 -8.07 13.63
C THR A 213 4.34 -9.54 14.02
N ASN A 214 3.68 -9.87 15.13
CA ASN A 214 3.35 -11.25 15.45
C ASN A 214 1.98 -11.61 14.89
N ALA A 215 1.94 -12.31 13.75
CA ALA A 215 0.71 -12.64 13.04
C ALA A 215 -0.30 -13.47 13.85
N LEU A 216 0.14 -14.23 14.86
CA LEU A 216 -0.74 -15.06 15.69
C LEU A 216 -1.43 -14.25 16.80
N LEU A 217 -0.86 -13.11 17.20
CA LEU A 217 -1.35 -12.28 18.30
C LEU A 217 -1.89 -10.93 17.84
N ALA A 218 -1.58 -10.51 16.62
CA ALA A 218 -2.04 -9.25 16.07
C ALA A 218 -3.57 -9.24 15.95
N SER A 219 -4.17 -8.07 16.20
CA SER A 219 -5.57 -7.89 15.88
C SER A 219 -5.79 -8.01 14.37
N ARG A 220 -7.00 -8.37 13.94
CA ARG A 220 -7.36 -8.49 12.52
C ARG A 220 -7.08 -7.20 11.73
N THR A 221 -7.30 -6.04 12.35
CA THR A 221 -7.03 -4.72 11.75
C THR A 221 -5.54 -4.40 11.68
N ASP A 222 -4.76 -4.76 12.71
CA ASP A 222 -3.32 -4.53 12.71
C ASP A 222 -2.60 -5.43 11.70
N LEU A 223 -3.01 -6.71 11.62
CA LEU A 223 -2.46 -7.65 10.65
C LEU A 223 -2.86 -7.25 9.22
N LEU A 224 -4.10 -6.78 9.00
CA LEU A 224 -4.51 -6.20 7.72
C LEU A 224 -3.58 -5.05 7.31
N ALA A 225 -3.38 -4.07 8.20
CA ALA A 225 -2.57 -2.91 7.89
C ALA A 225 -1.09 -3.26 7.67
N ALA A 226 -0.57 -4.24 8.42
CA ALA A 226 0.76 -4.80 8.22
C ALA A 226 0.90 -5.51 6.87
N LEU A 227 -0.09 -6.34 6.48
CA LEU A 227 -0.07 -7.01 5.18
C LEU A 227 -0.18 -6.01 4.03
N GLN A 228 -1.05 -5.02 4.12
CA GLN A 228 -1.19 -3.95 3.12
C GLN A 228 0.15 -3.19 2.93
N ALA A 229 0.81 -2.81 4.02
CA ALA A 229 2.13 -2.18 3.99
C ALA A 229 3.19 -3.12 3.38
N LEU A 230 3.19 -4.40 3.76
CA LEU A 230 4.12 -5.39 3.22
C LEU A 230 3.93 -5.60 1.72
N LEU A 231 2.69 -5.62 1.22
CA LEU A 231 2.40 -5.71 -0.21
C LEU A 231 2.96 -4.52 -1.00
N LEU A 232 2.86 -3.30 -0.47
CA LEU A 232 3.47 -2.14 -1.11
C LEU A 232 5.00 -2.30 -1.21
N TYR A 233 5.66 -2.78 -0.16
CA TYR A 233 7.09 -3.08 -0.21
C TYR A 233 7.42 -4.22 -1.19
N GLN A 234 6.58 -5.24 -1.29
CA GLN A 234 6.76 -6.34 -2.24
C GLN A 234 6.65 -5.85 -3.70
N MET A 235 5.63 -5.04 -4.01
CA MET A 235 5.47 -4.47 -5.36
C MET A 235 6.69 -3.63 -5.76
N VAL A 236 7.21 -2.79 -4.86
CA VAL A 236 8.44 -2.04 -5.14
C VAL A 236 9.62 -2.99 -5.38
N ARG A 237 9.84 -3.96 -4.50
CA ARG A 237 11.02 -4.82 -4.56
C ARG A 237 11.02 -5.79 -5.74
N LEU A 238 9.85 -6.27 -6.16
CA LEU A 238 9.72 -7.19 -7.29
C LEU A 238 9.85 -6.48 -8.64
N PHE A 239 9.34 -5.25 -8.74
CA PHE A 239 9.20 -4.54 -10.01
C PHE A 239 10.20 -3.39 -10.25
N ASP A 240 11.04 -3.01 -9.28
CA ASP A 240 12.06 -1.97 -9.46
C ASP A 240 13.14 -2.33 -10.50
N GLY A 241 13.45 -3.62 -10.65
CA GLY A 241 14.52 -4.11 -11.53
C GLY A 241 15.81 -4.49 -10.79
N ASP A 242 16.04 -3.96 -9.58
CA ASP A 242 17.20 -4.33 -8.75
C ASP A 242 17.16 -5.79 -8.29
N ILE A 243 18.24 -6.51 -8.58
CA ILE A 243 18.37 -7.96 -8.31
C ILE A 243 18.34 -8.23 -6.79
N ARG A 244 18.92 -7.34 -5.98
CA ARG A 244 18.97 -7.55 -4.53
C ARG A 244 17.58 -7.34 -3.93
N LEU A 245 16.88 -6.28 -4.30
CA LEU A 245 15.51 -6.05 -3.83
C LEU A 245 14.62 -7.24 -4.16
N ARG A 246 14.72 -7.76 -5.39
CA ARG A 246 13.99 -8.96 -5.82
C ARG A 246 14.33 -10.18 -4.98
N ALA A 247 15.60 -10.44 -4.70
CA ALA A 247 16.01 -11.57 -3.86
C ALA A 247 15.43 -11.49 -2.43
N HIS A 248 15.35 -10.28 -1.84
CA HIS A 248 14.71 -10.11 -0.52
C HIS A 248 13.19 -10.29 -0.59
N ALA A 249 12.54 -9.81 -1.64
CA ALA A 249 11.12 -10.04 -1.86
C ALA A 249 10.78 -11.54 -1.94
N GLU A 250 11.58 -12.30 -2.68
CA GLU A 250 11.45 -13.76 -2.79
C GLU A 250 11.65 -14.46 -1.44
N ALA A 251 12.66 -14.04 -0.65
CA ALA A 251 12.91 -14.61 0.67
C ALA A 251 11.74 -14.37 1.65
N ASP A 252 11.07 -13.22 1.51
CA ASP A 252 9.96 -12.82 2.37
C ASP A 252 8.59 -13.37 1.88
N GLU A 253 8.50 -14.04 0.72
CA GLU A 253 7.24 -14.48 0.12
C GLU A 253 6.40 -15.32 1.08
N ALA A 254 7.02 -16.30 1.76
CA ALA A 254 6.33 -17.19 2.69
C ALA A 254 5.64 -16.43 3.84
N ILE A 255 6.21 -15.29 4.26
CA ILE A 255 5.64 -14.43 5.31
C ILE A 255 4.38 -13.74 4.79
N VAL A 256 4.43 -13.20 3.57
CA VAL A 256 3.27 -12.57 2.91
C VAL A 256 2.11 -13.56 2.80
N ILE A 257 2.39 -14.78 2.34
CA ILE A 257 1.38 -15.83 2.18
C ILE A 257 0.82 -16.29 3.53
N LEU A 258 1.67 -16.40 4.55
CA LEU A 258 1.23 -16.72 5.91
C LEU A 258 0.24 -15.67 6.44
N TRP A 259 0.58 -14.38 6.33
CA TRP A 259 -0.28 -13.29 6.82
C TRP A 259 -1.61 -13.23 6.05
N ALA A 260 -1.59 -13.40 4.73
CA ALA A 260 -2.80 -13.48 3.92
C ALA A 260 -3.67 -14.69 4.31
N SER A 261 -3.06 -15.84 4.59
CA SER A 261 -3.78 -17.04 5.02
C SER A 261 -4.43 -16.89 6.40
N GLN A 262 -3.79 -16.17 7.32
CA GLN A 262 -4.34 -15.87 8.65
C GLN A 262 -5.52 -14.89 8.60
N LEU A 263 -5.52 -13.96 7.63
CA LEU A 263 -6.63 -13.03 7.41
C LEU A 263 -7.77 -13.65 6.60
N SER A 264 -7.46 -14.64 5.76
CA SER A 264 -8.46 -15.35 4.97
C SER A 264 -9.43 -16.05 5.93
N PRO A 265 -10.74 -15.75 5.87
CA PRO A 265 -11.69 -16.47 6.69
C PRO A 265 -11.64 -17.96 6.33
N PRO A 266 -11.78 -18.87 7.31
CA PRO A 266 -11.79 -20.29 7.05
C PRO A 266 -13.01 -20.63 6.19
N THR A 267 -12.80 -20.71 4.86
CA THR A 267 -13.79 -21.11 3.84
C THR A 267 -15.16 -20.46 4.01
N PHE A 268 -15.50 -19.47 3.17
CA PHE A 268 -16.88 -19.03 3.00
C PHE A 268 -17.75 -20.20 2.49
N ASN A 269 -18.24 -21.02 3.41
CA ASN A 269 -19.30 -21.97 3.13
C ASN A 269 -20.56 -21.14 2.94
N THR A 270 -21.14 -21.26 1.75
CA THR A 270 -22.34 -20.56 1.26
C THR A 270 -23.55 -20.64 2.22
N GLU A 271 -23.52 -21.54 3.20
CA GLU A 271 -24.58 -21.74 4.19
C GLU A 271 -24.64 -20.66 5.29
N GLU A 272 -23.53 -19.99 5.61
CA GLU A 272 -23.49 -19.05 6.75
C GLU A 272 -24.07 -17.66 6.42
N ILE A 273 -24.02 -17.24 5.14
CA ILE A 273 -24.61 -15.98 4.65
C ILE A 273 -26.15 -16.05 4.69
N ILE A 274 -26.74 -17.23 4.46
CA ILE A 274 -28.19 -17.44 4.52
C ILE A 274 -28.70 -17.31 5.96
N LEU A 275 -27.94 -17.81 6.95
CA LEU A 275 -28.32 -17.72 8.36
C LEU A 275 -28.23 -16.28 8.91
N ALA A 276 -27.21 -15.51 8.52
CA ALA A 276 -27.05 -14.13 8.98
C ALA A 276 -28.17 -13.20 8.43
N THR A 277 -28.69 -13.50 7.24
CA THR A 277 -29.72 -12.68 6.58
C THR A 277 -31.12 -12.89 7.17
N LEU A 278 -31.41 -14.06 7.77
CA LEU A 278 -32.72 -14.36 8.37
C LEU A 278 -32.86 -13.99 9.85
N GLY A 279 -31.77 -13.66 10.54
CA GLY A 279 -31.77 -13.50 12.01
C GLY A 279 -32.16 -12.12 12.55
N SER A 280 -32.22 -11.07 11.73
CA SER A 280 -32.43 -9.70 12.22
C SER A 280 -33.89 -9.27 12.10
N THR A 281 -34.72 -9.74 13.03
CA THR A 281 -36.06 -9.20 13.25
C THR A 281 -36.07 -8.48 14.59
N GLY A 282 -36.15 -7.14 14.59
CA GLY A 282 -36.26 -6.37 15.83
C GLY A 282 -35.94 -4.89 15.62
N ALA A 283 -36.98 -4.08 15.57
CA ALA A 283 -36.93 -2.63 15.46
C ALA A 283 -36.29 -1.97 16.69
N ASP A 284 -35.79 -0.75 16.47
CA ASP A 284 -34.95 0.13 17.32
C ASP A 284 -33.43 -0.07 17.14
N ILE A 285 -32.67 1.01 16.87
CA ILE A 285 -31.20 1.12 16.60
C ILE A 285 -30.78 1.34 15.10
N VAL A 286 -31.38 2.28 14.36
CA VAL A 286 -31.01 2.48 12.93
C VAL A 286 -29.69 3.26 12.73
N THR A 287 -29.35 4.22 13.60
CA THR A 287 -28.18 5.11 13.37
C THR A 287 -26.86 4.54 13.89
N THR A 288 -26.88 3.77 14.98
CA THR A 288 -25.69 3.13 15.54
C THR A 288 -25.33 1.85 14.79
N GLY A 289 -26.34 1.11 14.30
CA GLY A 289 -26.16 -0.10 13.48
C GLY A 289 -25.49 0.18 12.14
N CYS A 290 -26.03 1.10 11.31
CA CYS A 290 -25.44 1.42 9.98
C CYS A 290 -23.95 1.85 10.07
N LYS A 291 -23.50 2.47 11.18
CA LYS A 291 -22.08 2.80 11.39
C LYS A 291 -21.21 1.59 11.77
N SER A 292 -21.64 0.78 12.74
CA SER A 292 -20.89 -0.43 13.12
C SER A 292 -20.81 -1.43 11.97
N ASP A 293 -21.91 -1.54 11.21
CA ASP A 293 -22.03 -2.47 10.09
C ASP A 293 -21.13 -2.02 8.93
N TRP A 294 -21.07 -0.72 8.65
CA TRP A 294 -20.17 -0.18 7.62
C TRP A 294 -18.70 -0.36 7.98
N HIS A 295 -18.28 -0.06 9.22
CA HIS A 295 -16.89 -0.25 9.64
C HIS A 295 -16.46 -1.73 9.60
N SER A 296 -17.32 -2.64 10.06
CA SER A 296 -17.06 -4.08 9.98
C SER A 296 -16.95 -4.53 8.52
N TRP A 297 -17.92 -4.11 7.68
CA TRP A 297 -17.91 -4.42 6.26
C TRP A 297 -16.64 -3.91 5.57
N LEU A 298 -16.20 -2.70 5.88
CA LEU A 298 -15.01 -2.08 5.30
C LEU A 298 -13.74 -2.88 5.66
N VAL A 299 -13.61 -3.30 6.92
CA VAL A 299 -12.49 -4.15 7.34
C VAL A 299 -12.51 -5.49 6.61
N ASP A 300 -13.68 -6.13 6.53
CA ASP A 300 -13.81 -7.43 5.88
C ASP A 300 -13.58 -7.35 4.36
N GLU A 301 -14.08 -6.31 3.72
CA GLU A 301 -13.87 -6.05 2.29
C GLU A 301 -12.40 -5.71 2.00
N SER A 302 -11.76 -4.89 2.84
CA SER A 302 -10.33 -4.59 2.71
C SER A 302 -9.47 -5.85 2.86
N ILE A 303 -9.85 -6.77 3.75
CA ILE A 303 -9.19 -8.08 3.89
C ILE A 303 -9.34 -8.89 2.62
N ARG A 304 -10.57 -9.07 2.10
CA ARG A 304 -10.81 -9.84 0.88
C ARG A 304 -10.00 -9.29 -0.29
N ARG A 305 -10.02 -7.96 -0.50
CA ARG A 305 -9.26 -7.28 -1.56
C ARG A 305 -7.74 -7.44 -1.39
N THR A 306 -7.23 -7.32 -0.16
CA THR A 306 -5.79 -7.49 0.15
C THR A 306 -5.34 -8.92 -0.09
N VAL A 307 -6.15 -9.91 0.32
CA VAL A 307 -5.89 -11.33 0.08
C VAL A 307 -5.86 -11.64 -1.42
N ILE A 308 -6.89 -11.22 -2.17
CA ILE A 308 -6.93 -11.41 -3.63
C ILE A 308 -5.69 -10.78 -4.28
N THR A 309 -5.35 -9.55 -3.91
CA THR A 309 -4.17 -8.85 -4.45
C THR A 309 -2.87 -9.56 -4.12
N THR A 310 -2.75 -10.16 -2.92
CA THR A 310 -1.57 -10.93 -2.51
C THR A 310 -1.32 -12.10 -3.46
N PHE A 311 -2.36 -12.89 -3.70
CA PHE A 311 -2.24 -14.07 -4.56
C PHE A 311 -2.14 -13.72 -6.04
N MET A 312 -2.75 -12.61 -6.47
CA MET A 312 -2.54 -12.04 -7.80
C MET A 312 -1.08 -11.64 -8.01
N LEU A 313 -0.47 -10.94 -7.06
CA LEU A 313 0.95 -10.58 -7.11
C LEU A 313 1.86 -11.82 -7.18
N LYS A 314 1.60 -12.82 -6.34
CA LYS A 314 2.30 -14.11 -6.37
C LYS A 314 2.20 -14.79 -7.73
N GLY A 315 0.99 -14.90 -8.28
CA GLY A 315 0.74 -15.58 -9.56
C GLY A 315 1.43 -14.87 -10.72
N VAL A 316 1.24 -13.55 -10.83
CA VAL A 316 1.89 -12.70 -11.84
C VAL A 316 3.40 -12.83 -11.76
N TYR A 317 3.99 -12.72 -10.56
CA TYR A 317 5.43 -12.83 -10.40
C TYR A 317 5.96 -14.23 -10.72
N SER A 318 5.26 -15.29 -10.28
CA SER A 318 5.64 -16.68 -10.57
C SER A 318 5.67 -16.92 -12.08
N PHE A 319 4.66 -16.46 -12.81
CA PHE A 319 4.61 -16.57 -14.26
C PHE A 319 5.77 -15.83 -14.92
N LEU A 320 6.03 -14.58 -14.53
CA LEU A 320 7.14 -13.81 -15.10
C LEU A 320 8.51 -14.46 -14.83
N LYS A 321 8.67 -15.12 -13.69
CA LYS A 321 9.92 -15.78 -13.29
C LYS A 321 10.11 -17.15 -13.94
N LEU A 322 9.04 -17.95 -14.05
CA LEU A 322 9.10 -19.39 -14.35
C LEU A 322 8.38 -19.78 -15.64
N GLY A 323 7.55 -18.92 -16.21
CA GLY A 323 6.66 -19.22 -17.34
C GLY A 323 5.33 -19.86 -16.99
N TYR A 324 5.13 -20.14 -15.71
CA TYR A 324 3.90 -20.74 -15.21
C TYR A 324 3.64 -20.24 -13.79
N ASP A 325 2.38 -20.30 -13.38
CA ASP A 325 1.99 -20.11 -11.99
C ASP A 325 1.43 -21.42 -11.41
N SER A 326 1.36 -21.48 -10.08
CA SER A 326 0.63 -22.53 -9.39
C SER A 326 -0.68 -21.91 -8.89
N PRO A 327 -1.83 -22.23 -9.51
CA PRO A 327 -3.09 -21.61 -9.19
C PRO A 327 -3.44 -21.93 -7.74
N THR A 328 -3.63 -20.87 -6.95
CA THR A 328 -4.16 -21.01 -5.59
C THR A 328 -5.68 -20.90 -5.68
N ASN A 329 -6.41 -21.90 -5.20
CA ASN A 329 -7.86 -21.84 -5.20
C ASN A 329 -8.32 -20.81 -4.15
N LEU A 330 -8.70 -19.63 -4.63
CA LEU A 330 -9.20 -18.54 -3.80
C LEU A 330 -10.71 -18.56 -3.78
N ASN A 331 -11.30 -19.27 -2.82
CA ASN A 331 -12.74 -19.18 -2.56
C ASN A 331 -13.08 -17.88 -1.81
N VAL A 332 -12.83 -16.74 -2.45
CA VAL A 332 -13.00 -15.39 -1.92
C VAL A 332 -13.85 -14.58 -2.90
N CYS A 333 -14.76 -13.76 -2.37
CA CYS A 333 -15.51 -12.78 -3.13
C CYS A 333 -15.04 -11.36 -2.82
N PHE A 334 -15.42 -10.39 -3.64
CA PHE A 334 -15.28 -8.98 -3.32
C PHE A 334 -16.49 -8.22 -3.85
N THR A 335 -16.73 -7.04 -3.27
CA THR A 335 -17.81 -6.17 -3.71
C THR A 335 -17.35 -5.41 -4.95
N ALA A 336 -17.98 -5.67 -6.10
CA ALA A 336 -17.55 -5.04 -7.35
C ALA A 336 -17.87 -3.55 -7.40
N GLN A 337 -19.00 -3.15 -6.80
CA GLN A 337 -19.51 -1.79 -6.96
C GLN A 337 -18.58 -0.72 -6.40
N ALA A 338 -18.05 0.09 -7.31
CA ALA A 338 -17.25 1.27 -6.99
C ALA A 338 -17.96 2.21 -6.00
N ALA A 339 -19.28 2.38 -6.10
CA ALA A 339 -20.05 3.24 -5.20
C ALA A 339 -20.02 2.79 -3.73
N LEU A 340 -19.96 1.48 -3.47
CA LEU A 340 -19.86 0.92 -2.11
C LEU A 340 -18.43 1.04 -1.57
N TRP A 341 -17.43 0.72 -2.40
CA TRP A 341 -16.02 0.82 -2.03
C TRP A 341 -15.54 2.27 -1.87
N ASN A 342 -16.07 3.21 -2.64
CA ASN A 342 -15.67 4.63 -2.57
C ASN A 342 -16.50 5.44 -1.56
N ALA A 343 -17.39 4.80 -0.81
CA ALA A 343 -18.18 5.48 0.20
C ALA A 343 -17.28 6.04 1.31
N GLN A 344 -17.40 7.33 1.62
CA GLN A 344 -16.59 8.02 2.64
C GLN A 344 -17.33 8.20 3.97
N SER A 345 -18.56 7.71 4.06
CA SER A 345 -19.36 7.75 5.29
C SER A 345 -20.37 6.61 5.32
N ALA A 346 -20.77 6.21 6.53
CA ALA A 346 -21.82 5.20 6.72
C ALA A 346 -23.12 5.59 6.01
N ILE A 347 -23.48 6.88 6.01
CA ILE A 347 -24.69 7.37 5.32
C ILE A 347 -24.54 7.24 3.80
N GLY A 348 -23.36 7.58 3.26
CA GLY A 348 -23.07 7.40 1.84
C GLY A 348 -23.11 5.94 1.41
N TRP A 349 -22.58 5.05 2.26
CA TRP A 349 -22.60 3.61 2.04
C TRP A 349 -24.02 3.04 2.10
N CYS A 350 -24.80 3.36 3.13
CA CYS A 350 -26.21 2.95 3.25
C CYS A 350 -27.04 3.46 2.05
N ARG A 351 -26.81 4.71 1.59
CA ARG A 351 -27.45 5.24 0.37
C ARG A 351 -27.04 4.51 -0.91
N ALA A 352 -25.77 4.14 -1.05
CA ALA A 352 -25.30 3.37 -2.20
C ALA A 352 -25.96 1.98 -2.19
N GLN A 353 -26.03 1.34 -1.01
CA GLN A 353 -26.69 0.06 -0.83
C GLN A 353 -28.17 0.09 -1.19
N ASP A 354 -28.91 1.15 -0.84
CA ASP A 354 -30.34 1.26 -1.19
C ASP A 354 -30.60 1.44 -2.70
N LYS A 355 -29.62 1.98 -3.43
CA LYS A 355 -29.74 2.28 -4.87
C LYS A 355 -29.28 1.14 -5.76
N THR A 356 -28.49 0.22 -5.24
CA THR A 356 -27.88 -0.86 -6.02
C THR A 356 -28.12 -2.19 -5.33
N GLU A 357 -28.65 -3.17 -6.04
CA GLU A 357 -28.60 -4.57 -5.58
C GLU A 357 -27.14 -4.93 -5.30
N ARG A 358 -26.84 -5.59 -4.17
CA ARG A 358 -25.46 -5.95 -3.81
C ARG A 358 -24.94 -7.02 -4.79
N HIS A 359 -23.78 -6.77 -5.41
CA HIS A 359 -23.16 -7.67 -6.39
C HIS A 359 -21.79 -8.09 -5.84
N GLU A 360 -21.81 -9.17 -5.06
CA GLU A 360 -20.57 -9.83 -4.66
C GLU A 360 -20.08 -10.67 -5.84
N ILE A 361 -18.93 -10.29 -6.40
CA ILE A 361 -18.27 -11.07 -7.45
C ILE A 361 -17.41 -12.11 -6.78
N TRP A 362 -17.69 -13.37 -7.08
CA TRP A 362 -16.92 -14.52 -6.62
C TRP A 362 -15.85 -14.81 -7.66
N VAL A 363 -14.58 -14.80 -7.25
CA VAL A 363 -13.45 -15.07 -8.17
C VAL A 363 -13.58 -16.47 -8.79
N THR A 364 -14.12 -17.44 -8.05
CA THR A 364 -14.37 -18.82 -8.50
C THR A 364 -15.61 -18.99 -9.39
N ARG A 365 -16.55 -18.03 -9.38
CA ARG A 365 -17.80 -18.04 -10.17
C ARG A 365 -17.90 -16.77 -10.99
N TRP A 366 -16.80 -16.40 -11.62
CA TRP A 366 -16.66 -15.13 -12.34
C TRP A 366 -17.74 -14.95 -13.40
N ASP A 367 -17.89 -15.93 -14.31
CA ASP A 367 -18.82 -15.83 -15.45
C ASP A 367 -20.28 -15.65 -15.01
N GLU A 368 -20.71 -16.32 -13.95
CA GLU A 368 -22.07 -16.21 -13.41
C GLU A 368 -22.34 -14.86 -12.76
N THR A 369 -21.33 -14.28 -12.11
CA THR A 369 -21.47 -13.04 -11.36
C THR A 369 -21.32 -11.81 -12.26
N ILE A 370 -20.42 -11.88 -13.24
CA ILE A 370 -20.19 -10.78 -14.18
C ILE A 370 -21.35 -10.61 -15.17
N ALA A 371 -22.06 -11.68 -15.52
CA ALA A 371 -23.25 -11.61 -16.40
C ALA A 371 -24.37 -10.72 -15.83
N LYS A 372 -24.38 -10.47 -14.52
CA LYS A 372 -25.36 -9.62 -13.83
C LYS A 372 -24.83 -8.21 -13.53
N THR A 373 -23.54 -7.98 -13.73
CA THR A 373 -22.85 -6.74 -13.37
C THR A 373 -22.80 -5.79 -14.56
N LYS A 374 -22.95 -4.49 -14.32
CA LYS A 374 -22.79 -3.48 -15.37
C LYS A 374 -21.33 -3.01 -15.44
N PRO A 375 -20.84 -2.60 -16.62
CA PRO A 375 -19.48 -2.06 -16.76
C PRO A 375 -19.14 -0.93 -15.79
N VAL A 376 -20.06 0.02 -15.59
CA VAL A 376 -19.89 1.16 -14.68
C VAL A 376 -19.73 0.76 -13.21
N ASP A 377 -20.19 -0.43 -12.86
CA ASP A 377 -20.10 -0.94 -11.50
C ASP A 377 -18.77 -1.64 -11.25
N LEU A 378 -17.97 -1.97 -12.28
CA LEU A 378 -16.72 -2.71 -12.12
C LEU A 378 -15.55 -1.76 -11.80
N GLU A 379 -15.02 -1.87 -10.59
CA GLU A 379 -13.84 -1.11 -10.16
C GLU A 379 -12.50 -1.76 -10.57
N GLU A 380 -11.39 -1.07 -10.27
CA GLU A 380 -10.03 -1.41 -10.72
C GLU A 380 -9.62 -2.87 -10.44
N LEU A 381 -9.82 -3.40 -9.23
CA LEU A 381 -9.46 -4.78 -8.92
C LEU A 381 -10.27 -5.77 -9.78
N GLY A 382 -11.56 -5.47 -10.01
CA GLY A 382 -12.40 -6.25 -10.92
C GLY A 382 -11.89 -6.23 -12.37
N VAL A 383 -11.45 -5.07 -12.87
CA VAL A 383 -10.86 -4.95 -14.20
C VAL A 383 -9.57 -5.76 -14.32
N LEU A 384 -8.70 -5.75 -13.30
CA LEU A 384 -7.48 -6.55 -13.30
C LEU A 384 -7.77 -8.05 -13.30
N ILE A 385 -8.72 -8.50 -12.47
CA ILE A 385 -9.14 -9.91 -12.45
C ILE A 385 -9.73 -10.29 -13.82
N MET A 386 -10.62 -9.45 -14.38
CA MET A 386 -11.18 -9.68 -15.70
C MET A 386 -10.10 -9.80 -16.77
N THR A 387 -9.10 -8.92 -16.74
CA THR A 387 -8.01 -8.91 -17.72
C THR A 387 -7.15 -10.17 -17.61
N MET A 388 -6.94 -10.70 -16.41
CA MET A 388 -6.28 -12.01 -16.23
C MET A 388 -7.13 -13.16 -16.80
N LEU A 389 -8.44 -13.13 -16.59
CA LEU A 389 -9.34 -14.22 -16.96
C LEU A 389 -9.68 -14.24 -18.46
N TRP A 390 -10.09 -13.09 -19.01
CA TRP A 390 -10.60 -12.96 -20.37
C TRP A 390 -9.58 -12.37 -21.35
N GLY A 391 -8.60 -11.63 -20.82
CA GLY A 391 -7.62 -10.92 -21.62
C GLY A 391 -8.01 -9.46 -21.89
N PRO A 392 -7.01 -8.60 -22.16
CA PRO A 392 -7.21 -7.15 -22.25
C PRO A 392 -8.20 -6.76 -23.35
N GLU A 393 -8.16 -7.48 -24.47
CA GLU A 393 -9.07 -7.27 -25.60
C GLU A 393 -10.54 -7.50 -25.22
N ALA A 394 -10.83 -8.66 -24.63
CA ALA A 394 -12.18 -9.04 -24.22
C ALA A 394 -12.69 -8.15 -23.08
N THR A 395 -11.82 -7.81 -22.13
CA THR A 395 -12.13 -6.86 -21.05
C THR A 395 -12.53 -5.50 -21.59
N ARG A 396 -11.78 -4.97 -22.56
CA ARG A 396 -12.10 -3.69 -23.21
C ARG A 396 -13.46 -3.74 -23.92
N ILE A 397 -13.71 -4.80 -24.69
CA ILE A 397 -14.99 -4.97 -25.39
C ILE A 397 -16.15 -4.99 -24.39
N TRP A 398 -15.97 -5.65 -23.24
CA TRP A 398 -16.99 -5.72 -22.20
C TRP A 398 -17.20 -4.38 -21.49
N LEU A 399 -16.13 -3.63 -21.21
CA LEU A 399 -16.20 -2.33 -20.54
C LEU A 399 -16.86 -1.25 -21.40
N GLY A 400 -16.72 -1.33 -22.72
CA GLY A 400 -17.11 -0.28 -23.66
C GLY A 400 -16.07 0.84 -23.76
N GLU A 401 -16.14 1.64 -24.82
CA GLU A 401 -15.07 2.61 -25.16
C GLU A 401 -14.88 3.70 -24.08
N ASP A 402 -15.96 4.19 -23.47
CA ASP A 402 -15.89 5.30 -22.50
C ASP A 402 -15.15 4.92 -21.20
N ILE A 403 -15.32 3.69 -20.71
CA ILE A 403 -14.74 3.22 -19.44
C ILE A 403 -13.32 2.68 -19.65
N THR A 404 -13.03 2.19 -20.85
CA THR A 404 -11.71 1.65 -21.21
C THR A 404 -10.59 2.69 -21.07
N LEU A 405 -10.87 3.95 -21.39
CA LEU A 405 -9.93 5.06 -21.30
C LEU A 405 -9.50 5.33 -19.85
N GLU A 406 -10.41 5.15 -18.89
CA GLU A 406 -10.11 5.30 -17.46
C GLU A 406 -9.13 4.23 -16.95
N PHE A 407 -9.20 3.03 -17.52
CA PHE A 407 -8.34 1.90 -17.17
C PHE A 407 -7.19 1.68 -18.15
N GLU A 408 -6.83 2.69 -18.95
CA GLU A 408 -5.73 2.71 -19.93
C GLU A 408 -5.54 1.37 -20.68
N LEU A 409 -6.64 0.72 -21.07
CA LEU A 409 -6.67 -0.51 -21.85
C LEU A 409 -6.51 -0.17 -23.34
N GLU A 410 -5.55 0.69 -23.69
CA GLU A 410 -5.37 1.15 -25.08
C GLU A 410 -4.74 0.08 -25.97
N ARG A 411 -4.96 0.20 -27.29
CA ARG A 411 -4.40 -0.70 -28.31
C ARG A 411 -2.87 -0.66 -28.25
N ALA A 412 -2.26 -1.81 -27.97
CA ALA A 412 -0.84 -2.05 -28.23
C ALA A 412 -0.54 -2.01 -29.75
#